data_AF-A0A966RIF7-F1
#
_entry.id   AF-A0A966RIF7-F1
#
_cell.length_a   1.000
_cell.length_b   1.000
_cell.length_c   1.000
_cell.angle_alpha   90.00
_cell.angle_beta   90.00
_cell.angle_gamma   90.00
#
_symmetry.space_group_name_H-M   'P 1'
#
loop_
_entity.id
_entity.type
_entity.pdbx_description
1 polymer ?
#
loop_
_entity_poly.entity_id
_entity_poly.type
_entity_poly.pdbx_seq_one_letter_code
_entity_poly.pdbx_strand_id
1 'polypeptide(L)'
;MKRILLLFSLFLFTSVGLTSFAFAQEWETPRIKGYGKVKYISEAAEQPNPEDTYHLLFDITSTKEKDGVNQRLWVMARTLNMFAVSGVPNENIKLVGAIHGEATFIILTNEAYQNKYGTSNPNLDLINKLIAAGTQLYVCSQATESRGVSPDMVLPSITPSLSALSVLSNYQ
;
A
#
# COMPACT_ATOMS: atom_id res chain seq x y z
N MET A 1 -71.98 33.63 37.50
CA MET A 1 -70.75 33.78 38.32
C MET A 1 -70.36 32.37 38.76
N LYS A 2 -69.23 31.71 38.46
CA LYS A 2 -67.87 31.98 37.92
C LYS A 2 -67.50 30.67 37.15
N ARG A 3 -67.23 30.66 35.83
CA ARG A 3 -65.93 30.72 35.12
C ARG A 3 -64.78 29.88 35.73
N ILE A 4 -64.05 29.20 34.81
CA ILE A 4 -62.64 28.72 34.80
C ILE A 4 -62.46 27.21 35.09
N LEU A 5 -61.68 26.38 34.38
CA LEU A 5 -60.88 26.46 33.13
C LEU A 5 -60.11 25.12 32.97
N LEU A 6 -59.96 24.56 31.75
CA LEU A 6 -58.79 23.82 31.21
C LEU A 6 -58.37 22.46 31.88
N LEU A 7 -57.82 21.41 31.23
CA LEU A 7 -57.00 21.26 30.03
C LEU A 7 -57.03 19.81 29.48
N PHE A 8 -56.89 19.73 28.15
CA PHE A 8 -56.55 18.56 27.34
C PHE A 8 -55.28 17.85 27.83
N SER A 9 -55.28 16.51 27.78
CA SER A 9 -54.05 15.70 27.73
C SER A 9 -54.08 14.83 26.47
N LEU A 10 -53.57 15.40 25.37
CA LEU A 10 -53.26 14.68 24.14
C LEU A 10 -51.86 14.09 24.30
N PHE A 11 -51.78 12.81 24.62
CA PHE A 11 -50.50 12.09 24.74
C PHE A 11 -49.94 11.82 23.33
N LEU A 12 -49.16 12.77 22.80
CA LEU A 12 -48.50 12.66 21.51
C LEU A 12 -47.27 11.74 21.65
N PHE A 13 -47.43 10.47 21.30
CA PHE A 13 -46.33 9.50 21.22
C PHE A 13 -45.46 9.84 20.00
N THR A 14 -44.47 10.73 20.17
CA THR A 14 -43.46 10.97 19.12
C THR A 14 -42.47 9.80 19.11
N SER A 15 -42.69 8.84 18.23
CA SER A 15 -41.67 7.82 17.92
C SER A 15 -40.49 8.50 17.21
N VAL A 16 -39.44 8.83 17.96
CA VAL A 16 -38.16 9.23 17.38
C VAL A 16 -37.58 8.00 16.71
N GLY A 17 -37.70 7.94 15.38
CA GLY A 17 -37.06 6.90 14.58
C GLY A 17 -35.55 6.99 14.74
N LEU A 18 -34.95 5.97 15.33
CA LEU A 18 -33.50 5.74 15.30
C LEU A 18 -33.13 5.45 13.84
N THR A 19 -32.74 6.48 13.10
CA THR A 19 -32.09 6.30 11.81
C THR A 19 -30.69 5.75 12.07
N SER A 20 -30.51 4.44 11.91
CA SER A 20 -29.19 3.82 11.84
C SER A 20 -28.46 4.39 10.61
N PHE A 21 -27.57 5.35 10.82
CA PHE A 21 -26.61 5.73 9.81
C PHE A 21 -25.64 4.56 9.61
N ALA A 22 -25.86 3.78 8.56
CA ALA A 22 -24.89 2.82 8.09
C ALA A 22 -23.72 3.61 7.47
N PHE A 23 -22.66 3.85 8.26
CA PHE A 23 -21.41 4.39 7.73
C PHE A 23 -20.77 3.34 6.82
N ALA A 24 -20.90 3.52 5.51
CA ALA A 24 -20.11 2.75 4.57
C ALA A 24 -18.64 3.15 4.73
N GLN A 25 -17.81 2.27 5.29
CA GLN A 25 -16.38 2.53 5.46
C GLN A 25 -15.74 2.87 4.10
N GLU A 26 -15.05 4.01 4.03
CA GLU A 26 -14.39 4.48 2.81
C GLU A 26 -13.08 3.73 2.54
N TRP A 27 -12.60 3.80 1.30
CA TRP A 27 -11.29 3.29 0.94
C TRP A 27 -10.19 4.22 1.47
N GLU A 28 -9.24 3.66 2.21
CA GLU A 28 -8.19 4.42 2.91
C GLU A 28 -6.78 3.92 2.61
N THR A 29 -5.79 4.74 2.99
CA THR A 29 -4.36 4.44 2.87
C THR A 29 -3.66 4.87 4.17
N PRO A 30 -3.84 4.13 5.28
CA PRO A 30 -3.38 4.57 6.60
C PRO A 30 -1.86 4.67 6.72
N ARG A 31 -1.10 3.77 6.08
CA ARG A 31 0.38 3.69 6.17
C ARG A 31 1.07 4.28 4.95
N ILE A 32 0.75 3.80 3.75
CA ILE A 32 1.33 4.28 2.48
C ILE A 32 0.36 5.25 1.81
N LYS A 33 0.44 6.52 2.18
CA LYS A 33 -0.51 7.56 1.74
C LYS A 33 -0.57 7.67 0.21
N GLY A 34 -1.79 7.57 -0.34
CA GLY A 34 -2.07 7.75 -1.77
C GLY A 34 -1.99 6.49 -2.63
N TYR A 35 -1.42 5.38 -2.13
CA TYR A 35 -1.28 4.13 -2.87
C TYR A 35 -1.87 2.95 -2.12
N GLY A 36 -2.23 1.88 -2.84
CA GLY A 36 -2.62 0.62 -2.20
C GLY A 36 -3.85 0.77 -1.32
N LYS A 37 -4.93 1.37 -1.84
CA LYS A 37 -6.16 1.59 -1.08
C LYS A 37 -6.69 0.27 -0.51
N VAL A 38 -7.14 0.30 0.74
CA VAL A 38 -7.77 -0.81 1.46
C VAL A 38 -9.07 -0.36 2.11
N LYS A 39 -9.88 -1.34 2.49
CA LYS A 39 -11.06 -1.16 3.34
C LYS A 39 -11.04 -2.31 4.33
N TYR A 40 -11.14 -2.00 5.62
CA TYR A 40 -11.30 -3.02 6.64
C TYR A 40 -12.68 -3.66 6.55
N ILE A 41 -12.74 -4.99 6.64
CA ILE A 41 -13.96 -5.78 6.59
C ILE A 41 -13.92 -6.71 7.81
N SER A 42 -14.61 -6.32 8.89
CA SER A 42 -14.60 -7.05 10.16
C SER A 42 -15.14 -8.47 10.05
N GLU A 43 -16.05 -8.71 9.11
CA GLU A 43 -16.73 -9.99 8.91
C GLU A 43 -15.95 -10.93 7.98
N ALA A 44 -14.78 -10.52 7.47
CA ALA A 44 -13.95 -11.40 6.65
C ALA A 44 -13.49 -12.61 7.46
N ALA A 45 -13.64 -13.81 6.89
CA ALA A 45 -13.35 -15.07 7.57
C ALA A 45 -11.86 -15.27 7.89
N GLU A 46 -10.98 -14.57 7.17
CA GLU A 46 -9.53 -14.59 7.35
C GLU A 46 -9.05 -13.17 7.69
N GLN A 47 -8.29 -13.05 8.76
CA GLN A 47 -7.75 -11.79 9.27
C GLN A 47 -6.28 -11.97 9.63
N PRO A 48 -5.43 -10.96 9.38
CA PRO A 48 -4.12 -10.90 10.02
C PRO A 48 -4.27 -10.90 11.54
N ASN A 49 -3.37 -11.59 12.22
CA ASN A 49 -3.24 -11.58 13.66
C ASN A 49 -2.27 -10.45 14.07
N PRO A 50 -2.69 -9.47 14.88
CA PRO A 50 -1.83 -8.38 15.38
C PRO A 50 -0.56 -8.84 16.09
N GLU A 51 -0.59 -10.03 16.70
CA GLU A 51 0.52 -10.57 17.50
C GLU A 51 1.56 -11.33 16.66
N ASP A 52 1.27 -11.63 15.39
CA ASP A 52 2.17 -12.39 14.52
C ASP A 52 3.23 -11.50 13.88
N THR A 53 4.37 -12.10 13.54
CA THR A 53 5.41 -11.49 12.69
C THR A 53 5.30 -12.00 11.26
N TYR A 54 5.21 -11.09 10.31
CA TYR A 54 5.03 -11.38 8.89
C TYR A 54 6.33 -11.14 8.11
N HIS A 55 6.81 -12.19 7.44
CA HIS A 55 7.92 -12.13 6.49
C HIS A 55 7.36 -12.35 5.09
N LEU A 56 7.47 -11.34 4.22
CA LEU A 56 6.85 -11.36 2.91
C LEU A 56 7.84 -10.96 1.83
N LEU A 57 7.88 -11.77 0.79
CA LEU A 57 8.72 -11.59 -0.38
C LEU A 57 7.85 -11.30 -1.61
N PHE A 58 8.18 -10.22 -2.31
CA PHE A 58 7.52 -9.79 -3.54
C PHE A 58 8.48 -9.94 -4.71
N ASP A 59 8.18 -10.89 -5.58
CA ASP A 59 8.81 -10.95 -6.90
C ASP A 59 8.20 -9.90 -7.84
N ILE A 60 9.03 -8.99 -8.36
CA ILE A 60 8.62 -7.82 -9.16
C ILE A 60 9.29 -7.92 -10.52
N THR A 61 8.54 -8.39 -11.52
CA THR A 61 9.09 -8.76 -12.84
C THR A 61 8.49 -8.01 -14.02
N SER A 62 7.30 -7.44 -13.86
CA SER A 62 6.53 -6.83 -14.95
C SER A 62 6.44 -5.31 -14.84
N THR A 63 6.21 -4.65 -15.97
CA THR A 63 5.92 -3.20 -16.08
C THR A 63 4.43 -2.87 -16.00
N LYS A 64 3.56 -3.84 -15.68
CA LYS A 64 2.12 -3.59 -15.55
C LYS A 64 1.87 -2.47 -14.54
N GLU A 65 0.92 -1.60 -14.85
CA GLU A 65 0.60 -0.45 -14.02
C GLU A 65 -0.73 -0.61 -13.29
N LYS A 66 -0.83 0.03 -12.13
CA LYS A 66 -2.06 0.30 -11.40
C LYS A 66 -2.01 1.74 -10.92
N ASP A 67 -3.00 2.54 -11.32
CA ASP A 67 -3.08 3.97 -10.98
C ASP A 67 -1.80 4.75 -11.34
N GLY A 68 -1.23 4.45 -12.52
CA GLY A 68 -0.07 5.16 -13.07
C GLY A 68 1.29 4.76 -12.49
N VAL A 69 1.35 3.77 -11.59
CA VAL A 69 2.61 3.24 -11.03
C VAL A 69 2.68 1.72 -11.19
N ASN A 70 3.86 1.13 -10.97
CA ASN A 70 4.05 -0.30 -11.06
C ASN A 70 3.05 -1.05 -10.15
N GLN A 71 2.30 -1.98 -10.74
CA GLN A 71 1.23 -2.72 -10.09
C GLN A 71 1.73 -3.49 -8.87
N ARG A 72 2.94 -4.08 -8.93
CA ARG A 72 3.44 -4.92 -7.84
C ARG A 72 3.89 -4.05 -6.65
N LEU A 73 4.52 -2.89 -6.91
CA LEU A 73 4.77 -1.88 -5.87
C LEU A 73 3.47 -1.36 -5.26
N TRP A 74 2.42 -1.14 -6.07
CA TRP A 74 1.12 -0.73 -5.58
C TRP A 74 0.49 -1.79 -4.65
N VAL A 75 0.66 -3.08 -4.98
CA VAL A 75 0.20 -4.17 -4.11
C VAL A 75 1.02 -4.24 -2.82
N MET A 76 2.33 -3.99 -2.86
CA MET A 76 3.15 -3.87 -1.64
C MET A 76 2.62 -2.78 -0.71
N ALA A 77 2.26 -1.62 -1.26
CA ALA A 77 1.61 -0.56 -0.49
C ALA A 77 0.27 -1.00 0.09
N ARG A 78 -0.52 -1.75 -0.68
CA ARG A 78 -1.79 -2.31 -0.23
C ARG A 78 -1.62 -3.29 0.91
N THR A 79 -0.60 -4.13 0.86
CA THR A 79 -0.27 -5.08 1.93
C THR A 79 0.06 -4.34 3.23
N LEU A 80 0.91 -3.32 3.18
CA LEU A 80 1.24 -2.50 4.35
C LEU A 80 0.03 -1.74 4.91
N ASN A 81 -0.84 -1.22 4.04
CA ASN A 81 -2.08 -0.58 4.46
C ASN A 81 -3.07 -1.59 5.07
N MET A 82 -3.16 -2.80 4.52
CA MET A 82 -4.01 -3.87 5.03
C MET A 82 -3.57 -4.24 6.46
N PHE A 83 -2.27 -4.40 6.69
CA PHE A 83 -1.76 -4.67 8.03
C PHE A 83 -2.05 -3.55 9.02
N ALA A 84 -1.96 -2.30 8.57
CA ALA A 84 -2.27 -1.15 9.41
C ALA A 84 -3.74 -1.10 9.82
N VAL A 85 -4.69 -1.38 8.92
CA VAL A 85 -6.11 -1.44 9.30
C VAL A 85 -6.45 -2.66 10.15
N SER A 86 -5.66 -3.73 10.06
CA SER A 86 -5.79 -4.93 10.89
C SER A 86 -5.02 -4.84 12.22
N GLY A 87 -4.40 -3.69 12.53
CA GLY A 87 -3.72 -3.49 13.82
C GLY A 87 -2.36 -4.15 13.97
N VAL A 88 -1.76 -4.68 12.90
CA VAL A 88 -0.42 -5.29 12.97
C VAL A 88 0.65 -4.20 13.10
N PRO A 89 1.49 -4.22 14.15
CA PRO A 89 2.58 -3.26 14.35
C PRO A 89 3.57 -3.26 13.17
N ASN A 90 4.17 -2.12 12.85
CA ASN A 90 5.05 -2.02 11.69
C ASN A 90 6.34 -2.82 11.87
N GLU A 91 6.85 -2.87 13.08
CA GLU A 91 8.01 -3.64 13.52
C GLU A 91 7.84 -5.16 13.32
N ASN A 92 6.59 -5.65 13.29
CA ASN A 92 6.26 -7.05 13.06
C ASN A 92 6.21 -7.40 11.56
N ILE A 93 6.47 -6.46 10.66
CA ILE A 93 6.35 -6.69 9.21
C ILE A 93 7.71 -6.50 8.54
N LYS A 94 8.21 -7.57 7.94
CA LYS A 94 9.39 -7.56 7.07
C LYS A 94 8.94 -7.78 5.64
N LEU A 95 8.94 -6.72 4.86
CA LEU A 95 8.52 -6.72 3.46
C LEU A 95 9.75 -6.54 2.56
N VAL A 96 9.99 -7.50 1.67
CA VAL A 96 11.13 -7.50 0.74
C VAL A 96 10.63 -7.56 -0.70
N GLY A 97 11.19 -6.73 -1.58
CA GLY A 97 10.94 -6.78 -3.02
C GLY A 97 12.19 -7.17 -3.80
N ALA A 98 12.08 -8.16 -4.69
CA ALA A 98 13.11 -8.55 -5.64
C ALA A 98 12.73 -8.03 -7.04
N ILE A 99 13.46 -7.05 -7.56
CA ILE A 99 13.18 -6.38 -8.82
C ILE A 99 14.09 -6.91 -9.92
N HIS A 100 13.50 -7.45 -10.97
CA HIS A 100 14.22 -7.95 -12.15
C HIS A 100 13.32 -8.04 -13.38
N GLY A 101 13.84 -8.63 -14.46
CA GLY A 101 13.12 -8.75 -15.73
C GLY A 101 12.77 -7.38 -16.32
N GLU A 102 11.55 -7.23 -16.80
CA GLU A 102 11.08 -5.98 -17.40
C GLU A 102 10.88 -4.87 -16.36
N ALA A 103 10.68 -5.23 -15.10
CA ALA A 103 10.58 -4.27 -14.02
C ALA A 103 11.91 -3.58 -13.68
N THR A 104 13.06 -4.02 -14.21
CA THR A 104 14.37 -3.41 -13.95
C THR A 104 14.39 -1.89 -14.18
N PHE A 105 13.57 -1.33 -15.06
CA PHE A 105 13.58 0.11 -15.33
C PHE A 105 12.73 0.96 -14.37
N ILE A 106 11.94 0.36 -13.46
CA ILE A 106 11.11 1.14 -12.51
C ILE A 106 11.97 1.81 -11.42
N ILE A 107 13.18 1.32 -11.22
CA ILE A 107 14.15 1.78 -10.21
C ILE A 107 15.07 2.88 -10.72
N LEU A 108 14.88 3.36 -11.95
CA LEU A 108 15.71 4.41 -12.51
C LEU A 108 15.53 5.73 -11.75
N THR A 109 16.59 6.54 -11.66
CA THR A 109 16.47 7.95 -11.26
C THR A 109 15.52 8.68 -12.21
N ASN A 110 15.01 9.85 -11.77
CA ASN A 110 14.11 10.62 -12.64
C ASN A 110 14.78 11.00 -13.97
N GLU A 111 16.05 11.39 -13.91
CA GLU A 111 16.84 11.74 -15.09
C GLU A 111 17.01 10.56 -16.04
N ALA A 112 17.45 9.39 -15.53
CA ALA A 112 17.62 8.20 -16.36
C ALA A 112 16.30 7.72 -16.98
N TYR A 113 15.21 7.80 -16.21
CA TYR A 113 13.88 7.44 -16.72
C TYR A 113 13.38 8.43 -17.78
N GLN A 114 13.54 9.74 -17.55
CA GLN A 114 13.20 10.79 -18.52
C GLN A 114 13.98 10.62 -19.83
N ASN A 115 15.28 10.31 -19.75
CA ASN A 115 16.10 10.06 -20.93
C ASN A 115 15.64 8.82 -21.71
N LYS A 116 15.15 7.78 -21.01
CA LYS A 116 14.71 6.52 -21.62
C LYS A 116 13.28 6.58 -22.19
N TYR A 117 12.36 7.23 -21.48
CA TYR A 117 10.92 7.16 -21.76
C TYR A 117 10.27 8.52 -22.08
N GLY A 118 10.99 9.63 -21.93
CA GLY A 118 10.48 10.96 -22.21
C GLY A 118 9.52 11.52 -21.16
N THR A 119 9.39 10.87 -20.00
CA THR A 119 8.55 11.31 -18.87
C THR A 119 9.28 11.12 -17.55
N SER A 120 8.87 11.82 -16.50
CA SER A 120 9.35 11.56 -15.13
C SER A 120 9.05 10.13 -14.71
N ASN A 121 9.89 9.53 -13.86
CA ASN A 121 9.63 8.19 -13.31
C ASN A 121 8.41 8.26 -12.37
N PRO A 122 7.29 7.61 -12.70
CA PRO A 122 6.09 7.70 -11.90
C PRO A 122 6.20 6.94 -10.56
N ASN A 123 7.19 6.06 -10.41
CA ASN A 123 7.32 5.17 -9.25
C ASN A 123 8.05 5.81 -8.06
N LEU A 124 8.67 6.97 -8.23
CA LEU A 124 9.58 7.56 -7.23
C LEU A 124 8.92 7.78 -5.87
N ASP A 125 7.77 8.43 -5.86
CA ASP A 125 7.04 8.74 -4.61
C ASP A 125 6.61 7.45 -3.89
N LEU A 126 6.13 6.46 -4.63
CA LEU A 126 5.75 5.17 -4.06
C LEU A 126 6.96 4.39 -3.52
N ILE A 127 8.07 4.30 -4.27
CA ILE A 127 9.30 3.64 -3.82
C ILE A 127 9.80 4.27 -2.53
N ASN A 128 9.87 5.61 -2.47
CA ASN A 128 10.33 6.32 -1.28
C ASN A 128 9.43 6.07 -0.07
N LYS A 129 8.10 6.04 -0.26
CA LYS A 129 7.15 5.73 0.82
C LYS A 129 7.26 4.29 1.31
N LEU A 130 7.49 3.32 0.42
CA LEU A 130 7.70 1.92 0.80
C LEU A 130 8.97 1.77 1.64
N ILE A 131 10.07 2.38 1.22
CA ILE A 131 11.35 2.34 1.93
C ILE A 131 11.25 3.05 3.28
N ALA A 132 10.60 4.23 3.33
CA ALA A 132 10.34 4.94 4.58
C ALA A 132 9.47 4.14 5.57
N ALA A 133 8.64 3.22 5.07
CA ALA A 133 7.86 2.30 5.90
C ALA A 133 8.64 1.04 6.34
N GLY A 134 9.92 0.92 5.98
CA GLY A 134 10.79 -0.21 6.36
C GLY A 134 10.89 -1.32 5.32
N THR A 135 10.34 -1.14 4.11
CA THR A 135 10.48 -2.12 3.02
C THR A 135 11.92 -2.16 2.51
N GLN A 136 12.45 -3.35 2.24
CA GLN A 136 13.72 -3.54 1.54
C GLN A 136 13.45 -3.84 0.06
N LEU A 137 14.01 -3.04 -0.84
CA LEU A 137 13.91 -3.26 -2.27
C LEU A 137 15.28 -3.56 -2.85
N TYR A 138 15.40 -4.75 -3.45
CA TYR A 138 16.59 -5.21 -4.11
C TYR A 138 16.42 -5.19 -5.62
N VAL A 139 17.47 -4.82 -6.36
CA VAL A 139 17.52 -4.97 -7.82
C VAL A 139 18.54 -6.04 -8.21
N CYS A 140 18.21 -6.83 -9.23
CA CYS A 140 19.10 -7.84 -9.79
C CYS A 140 20.22 -7.20 -10.61
N SER A 141 21.47 -7.27 -10.12
CA SER A 141 22.64 -6.70 -10.81
C SER A 141 22.88 -7.34 -12.18
N GLN A 142 22.60 -8.63 -12.35
CA GLN A 142 22.67 -9.29 -13.65
C GLN A 142 21.66 -8.70 -14.65
N ALA A 143 20.47 -8.34 -14.17
CA ALA A 143 19.44 -7.75 -15.01
C ALA A 143 19.79 -6.30 -15.40
N THR A 144 20.31 -5.50 -14.47
CA THR A 144 20.77 -4.13 -14.77
C THR A 144 21.93 -4.15 -15.77
N GLU A 145 22.92 -5.03 -15.58
CA GLU A 145 24.06 -5.18 -16.48
C GLU A 145 23.61 -5.55 -17.90
N SER A 146 22.76 -6.59 -18.04
CA SER A 146 22.23 -7.02 -19.35
C SER A 146 21.42 -5.95 -20.09
N ARG A 147 20.96 -4.92 -19.37
CA ARG A 147 20.11 -3.82 -19.88
C ARG A 147 20.86 -2.49 -20.00
N GLY A 148 22.17 -2.48 -19.76
CA GLY A 148 22.99 -1.27 -19.82
C GLY A 148 22.56 -0.21 -18.80
N VAL A 149 22.06 -0.62 -17.63
CA VAL A 149 21.71 0.28 -16.53
C VAL A 149 22.91 0.40 -15.61
N SER A 150 23.61 1.54 -15.69
CA SER A 150 24.76 1.82 -14.83
C SER A 150 24.33 2.18 -13.40
N PRO A 151 25.22 2.04 -12.39
CA PRO A 151 24.86 2.28 -10.98
C PRO A 151 24.31 3.69 -10.70
N ASP A 152 24.79 4.72 -11.39
CA ASP A 152 24.34 6.12 -11.26
C ASP A 152 22.92 6.36 -11.81
N MET A 153 22.44 5.46 -12.68
CA MET A 153 21.07 5.49 -13.19
C MET A 153 20.08 4.89 -12.19
N VAL A 154 20.54 4.16 -11.17
CA VAL A 154 19.70 3.49 -10.17
C VAL A 154 19.40 4.44 -9.02
N LEU A 155 18.17 4.41 -8.50
CA LEU A 155 17.82 5.14 -7.28
C LEU A 155 18.74 4.73 -6.12
N PRO A 156 19.38 5.68 -5.40
CA PRO A 156 20.30 5.36 -4.31
C PRO A 156 19.68 4.56 -3.16
N SER A 157 18.35 4.61 -3.04
CA SER A 157 17.58 3.89 -2.03
C SER A 157 17.32 2.42 -2.37
N ILE A 158 17.59 2.00 -3.62
CA ILE A 158 17.47 0.61 -4.07
C ILE A 158 18.80 -0.12 -3.86
N THR A 159 18.74 -1.29 -3.23
CA THR A 159 19.94 -2.07 -2.92
C THR A 159 20.26 -3.03 -4.07
N PRO A 160 21.46 -3.00 -4.66
CA PRO A 160 21.85 -4.01 -5.64
C PRO A 160 22.04 -5.38 -4.95
N SER A 161 21.61 -6.44 -5.63
CA SER A 161 21.81 -7.84 -5.26
C SER A 161 22.51 -8.57 -6.41
N LEU A 162 23.32 -9.60 -6.11
CA LEU A 162 23.99 -10.36 -7.17
C LEU A 162 22.99 -10.85 -8.24
N SER A 163 21.84 -11.35 -7.79
CA SER A 163 20.71 -11.71 -8.63
C SER A 163 19.43 -11.62 -7.81
N ALA A 164 18.30 -11.37 -8.48
CA ALA A 164 17.00 -11.58 -7.85
C ALA A 164 16.85 -13.01 -7.33
N LEU A 165 17.47 -14.00 -7.98
CA LEU A 165 17.49 -15.39 -7.50
C LEU A 165 18.10 -15.51 -6.10
N SER A 166 19.14 -14.72 -5.79
CA SER A 166 19.73 -14.71 -4.45
C SER A 166 18.77 -14.13 -3.41
N VAL A 167 18.03 -13.09 -3.77
CA VAL A 167 17.00 -12.51 -2.88
C VAL A 167 15.86 -13.49 -2.68
N LEU A 168 15.37 -14.12 -3.75
CA LEU A 168 14.30 -15.11 -3.64
C LEU A 168 14.72 -16.28 -2.74
N SER A 169 15.91 -16.85 -2.94
CA SER A 169 16.41 -17.96 -2.13
C SER A 169 16.64 -17.60 -0.66
N ASN A 170 17.06 -16.37 -0.35
CA ASN A 170 17.38 -15.96 1.01
C ASN A 170 16.14 -15.56 1.84
N TYR A 171 15.02 -15.24 1.18
CA TYR A 171 13.84 -14.65 1.81
C TYR A 171 12.53 -15.42 1.55
N GLN A 172 12.56 -16.53 0.81
CA GLN A 172 11.40 -17.42 0.63
C GLN A 172 11.20 -18.40 1.80
#